data_AF-A0A4R3PYB7-F1
#
_entry.id   AF-A0A4R3PYB7-F1
#
_cell.length_a   1.000
_cell.length_b   1.000
_cell.length_c   1.000
_cell.angle_alpha   90.00
_cell.angle_beta   90.00
_cell.angle_gamma   90.00
#
_symmetry.space_group_name_H-M   'P 1'
#
loop_
_entity.id
_entity.type
_entity.pdbx_description
1 polymer ?
#
loop_
_entity_poly.entity_id
_entity_poly.type
_entity_poly.pdbx_seq_one_letter_code
_entity_poly.pdbx_strand_id
1 'polypeptide(L)'
;MPSSPTTRRLMAILTADVVGYSRMMEADEEGTLASVNVLQEEILKPRIVKGGGRTIKLMGDGLLSIFDSPAVAVSTALQVQHLLASEAVATVGTKPVRIRIGINFAEVMTTDDDVFGDGVNVAARLQHHALPDGVCISETTYAALPEELQRLFADGGLLRLKNISKPVHAWHWPRAPAKEQLVRTVVAVLPFQNAATGADEFMVDGFTEDIISGLARFRSLSVIAASSAFAFRDRSEDLKEVGRKLAATYLVTGNMRQSQDEVRIAVRMIQADTERLVWSEKYQRRASDLFTIQDDIVRMIVANLVGQIESADYRESIRRPPASLAAYEFYLRGLVHLRGYEPDDNVKAVEMFEAAVAGDGGFALAHAHLALARIAASGYANAPEAVLRDGIALARHAVKLDEGESGAHRVLGLAHLYLKDFENSEREFRLAYKLNPSDANALVQLGGLLARRNRIDEALPWVEEGMRLNPFPPHWYHAVLGNLLYFKGDYEQALAALRRLPNPGKYTNTRIVACLSMAGRLQEATTLAQSLREKYPDLTISEFLERGIVVETAEQTAKFRRGLVGTGLPE
;
A
#
# COMPACT_ATOMS: atom_id res chain seq x y z
N MET A 1 -13.98 7.48 54.16
CA MET A 1 -12.59 6.99 54.21
C MET A 1 -11.72 8.03 53.52
N PRO A 2 -10.58 8.44 54.07
CA PRO A 2 -9.71 9.40 53.40
C PRO A 2 -9.09 8.71 52.17
N SER A 3 -9.21 9.34 51.00
CA SER A 3 -8.56 8.90 49.76
C SER A 3 -7.05 8.96 49.93
N SER A 4 -6.35 7.83 49.73
CA SER A 4 -4.88 7.78 49.74
C SER A 4 -4.30 8.85 48.79
N PRO A 5 -3.25 9.59 49.19
CA PRO A 5 -2.70 10.67 48.39
C PRO A 5 -2.09 10.14 47.09
N THR A 6 -2.69 10.50 45.95
CA THR A 6 -2.20 10.15 44.62
C THR A 6 -0.91 10.92 44.33
N THR A 7 0.21 10.23 44.15
CA THR A 7 1.50 10.89 43.91
C THR A 7 1.95 10.64 42.46
N ARG A 8 2.26 11.72 41.73
CA ARG A 8 2.86 11.66 40.38
C ARG A 8 4.36 11.50 40.49
N ARG A 9 4.90 10.48 39.83
CA ARG A 9 6.35 10.20 39.79
C ARG A 9 6.76 9.66 38.42
N LEU A 10 7.99 9.95 38.03
CA LEU A 10 8.61 9.34 36.86
C LEU A 10 9.11 7.95 37.25
N MET A 11 8.60 6.91 36.60
CA MET A 11 8.92 5.53 36.93
C MET A 11 9.05 4.67 35.68
N ALA A 12 9.83 3.60 35.79
CA ALA A 12 9.92 2.57 34.76
C ALA A 12 8.79 1.57 34.98
N ILE A 13 8.00 1.36 33.94
CA ILE A 13 6.83 0.49 33.94
C ILE A 13 7.18 -0.74 33.13
N LEU A 14 7.15 -1.90 33.77
CA LEU A 14 7.44 -3.19 33.17
C LEU A 14 6.14 -3.97 33.05
N THR A 15 5.82 -4.41 31.84
CA THR A 15 4.74 -5.36 31.58
C THR A 15 5.28 -6.65 30.99
N ALA A 16 4.70 -7.77 31.37
CA ALA A 16 5.03 -9.08 30.79
C ALA A 16 3.77 -9.87 30.47
N ASP A 17 3.79 -10.72 29.43
CA ASP A 17 2.78 -11.75 29.17
C ASP A 17 3.40 -13.08 28.75
N VAL A 18 2.58 -14.12 28.76
CA VAL A 18 2.95 -15.46 28.32
C VAL A 18 2.64 -15.63 26.83
N VAL A 19 3.63 -16.08 26.07
CA VAL A 19 3.50 -16.32 24.64
C VAL A 19 2.55 -17.48 24.38
N GLY A 20 1.42 -17.21 23.73
CA GLY A 20 0.46 -18.23 23.32
C GLY A 20 -0.42 -18.77 24.46
N TYR A 21 -0.58 -18.00 25.54
CA TYR A 21 -1.35 -18.40 26.72
C TYR A 21 -2.73 -19.01 26.41
N SER A 22 -3.55 -18.36 25.57
CA SER A 22 -4.88 -18.87 25.20
C SER A 22 -4.85 -20.28 24.60
N ARG A 23 -3.86 -20.57 23.75
CA ARG A 23 -3.69 -21.89 23.14
C ARG A 23 -3.23 -22.94 24.15
N MET A 24 -2.39 -22.53 25.12
CA MET A 24 -1.96 -23.40 26.21
C MET A 24 -3.13 -23.76 27.11
N MET A 25 -3.96 -22.77 27.46
CA MET A 25 -5.19 -22.96 28.24
C MET A 25 -6.19 -23.90 27.56
N GLU A 26 -6.40 -23.76 26.24
CA GLU A 26 -7.26 -24.68 25.47
C GLU A 26 -6.75 -26.13 25.44
N ALA A 27 -5.42 -26.31 25.41
CA ALA A 27 -4.80 -27.62 25.29
C ALA A 27 -4.67 -28.36 26.65
N ASP A 28 -4.42 -27.62 27.72
CA ASP A 28 -4.12 -28.14 29.06
C ASP A 28 -4.27 -27.03 30.11
N GLU A 29 -5.49 -26.83 30.59
CA GLU A 29 -5.83 -25.76 31.53
C GLU A 29 -5.07 -25.88 32.87
N GLU A 30 -5.08 -27.06 33.48
CA GLU A 30 -4.47 -27.31 34.79
C GLU A 30 -2.93 -27.17 34.74
N GLY A 31 -2.29 -27.77 33.73
CA GLY A 31 -0.84 -27.67 33.54
C GLY A 31 -0.37 -26.26 33.19
N THR A 32 -1.19 -25.50 32.43
CA THR A 32 -0.89 -24.11 32.08
C THR A 32 -0.98 -23.21 33.31
N LEU A 33 -2.03 -23.33 34.12
CA LEU A 33 -2.17 -22.56 35.35
C LEU A 33 -1.04 -22.85 36.34
N ALA A 34 -0.64 -24.12 36.50
CA ALA A 34 0.50 -24.48 37.34
C ALA A 34 1.81 -23.83 36.84
N SER A 35 2.05 -23.86 35.53
CA SER A 35 3.27 -23.31 34.93
C SER A 35 3.31 -21.78 35.03
N VAL A 36 2.17 -21.09 34.87
CA VAL A 36 2.06 -19.64 35.05
C VAL A 36 2.21 -19.24 36.51
N ASN A 37 1.69 -20.02 37.45
CA ASN A 37 1.85 -19.76 38.87
C ASN A 37 3.32 -19.84 39.31
N VAL A 38 4.05 -20.86 38.85
CA VAL A 38 5.51 -20.98 39.09
C VAL A 38 6.25 -19.79 38.48
N LEU A 39 5.93 -19.42 37.24
CA LEU A 39 6.51 -18.24 36.59
C LEU A 39 6.27 -16.96 37.41
N GLN A 40 5.07 -16.76 37.94
CA GLN A 40 4.73 -15.55 38.69
C GLN A 40 5.38 -15.54 40.09
N GLU A 41 5.24 -16.62 40.87
CA GLU A 41 5.64 -16.67 42.28
C GLU A 41 7.13 -17.00 42.48
N GLU A 42 7.73 -17.85 41.66
CA GLU A 42 9.10 -18.32 41.87
C GLU A 42 10.12 -17.56 41.01
N ILE A 43 9.68 -17.03 39.86
CA ILE A 43 10.55 -16.36 38.90
C ILE A 43 10.33 -14.85 38.95
N LEU A 44 9.18 -14.34 38.49
CA LEU A 44 8.98 -12.92 38.30
C LEU A 44 9.02 -12.13 39.62
N LYS A 45 8.14 -12.45 40.58
CA LYS A 45 8.03 -11.67 41.83
C LYS A 45 9.35 -11.60 42.62
N PRO A 46 10.11 -12.70 42.83
CA PRO A 46 11.36 -12.61 43.59
C PRO A 46 12.42 -11.74 42.89
N ARG A 47 12.48 -11.76 41.55
CA ARG A 47 13.44 -10.92 40.81
C ARG A 47 13.03 -9.45 40.81
N ILE A 48 11.73 -9.17 40.68
CA ILE A 48 11.19 -7.81 40.79
C ILE A 48 11.52 -7.22 42.17
N VAL A 49 11.22 -7.95 43.25
CA VAL A 49 11.49 -7.50 44.63
C VAL A 49 12.99 -7.34 44.87
N LYS A 50 13.82 -8.30 44.42
CA LYS A 50 15.28 -8.20 44.54
C LYS A 50 15.86 -7.00 43.79
N GLY A 51 15.26 -6.64 42.65
CA GLY A 51 15.57 -5.42 41.91
C GLY A 51 14.96 -4.15 42.50
N GLY A 52 14.32 -4.19 43.68
CA GLY A 52 13.67 -3.02 44.28
C GLY A 52 12.42 -2.54 43.53
N GLY A 53 11.87 -3.36 42.64
CA GLY A 53 10.60 -3.09 41.97
C GLY A 53 9.41 -3.55 42.82
N ARG A 54 8.23 -3.02 42.47
CA ARG A 54 6.95 -3.38 43.09
C ARG A 54 5.99 -3.92 42.04
N THR A 55 5.47 -5.12 42.29
CA THR A 55 4.37 -5.68 41.49
C THR A 55 3.06 -5.01 41.88
N ILE A 56 2.34 -4.49 40.89
CA ILE A 56 1.10 -3.74 41.10
C ILE A 56 -0.10 -4.66 40.89
N LYS A 57 -0.14 -5.38 39.77
CA LYS A 57 -1.28 -6.23 39.44
C LYS A 57 -0.87 -7.41 38.57
N LEU A 58 -1.61 -8.50 38.76
CA LEU A 58 -1.62 -9.67 37.88
C LEU A 58 -2.86 -9.59 36.99
N MET A 59 -2.67 -9.81 35.69
CA MET A 59 -3.70 -9.67 34.65
C MET A 59 -3.85 -11.00 33.92
N GLY A 60 -4.31 -12.04 34.62
CA GLY A 60 -4.29 -13.40 34.08
C GLY A 60 -2.86 -13.90 33.89
N ASP A 61 -2.43 -14.04 32.64
CA ASP A 61 -1.06 -14.36 32.26
C ASP A 61 -0.12 -13.15 32.23
N GLY A 62 -0.69 -11.94 32.33
CA GLY A 62 0.04 -10.70 32.36
C GLY A 62 0.52 -10.27 33.75
N LEU A 63 1.64 -9.56 33.81
CA LEU A 63 2.16 -8.94 35.03
C LEU A 63 2.52 -7.47 34.79
N LEU A 64 2.15 -6.59 35.72
CA LEU A 64 2.49 -5.17 35.72
C LEU A 64 3.31 -4.82 36.97
N SER A 65 4.50 -4.26 36.77
CA SER A 65 5.41 -3.83 37.83
C SER A 65 6.02 -2.46 37.56
N ILE A 66 6.45 -1.80 38.62
CA ILE A 66 7.09 -0.48 38.58
C ILE A 66 8.44 -0.49 39.27
N PHE A 67 9.35 0.36 38.78
CA PHE A 67 10.69 0.58 39.33
C PHE A 67 11.01 2.07 39.32
N ASP A 68 11.76 2.54 40.32
CA ASP A 68 12.25 3.93 40.36
C ASP A 68 13.36 4.19 39.31
N SER A 69 14.02 3.13 38.82
CA SER A 69 15.12 3.23 37.85
C SER A 69 14.87 2.39 36.59
N PRO A 70 14.95 2.98 35.38
CA PRO A 70 14.83 2.24 34.13
C PRO A 70 15.96 1.24 33.92
N ALA A 71 17.18 1.55 34.36
CA ALA A 71 18.31 0.64 34.30
C ALA A 71 18.08 -0.65 35.11
N VAL A 72 17.48 -0.49 36.30
CA VAL A 72 17.15 -1.62 37.18
C VAL A 72 15.99 -2.45 36.61
N ALA A 73 14.96 -1.81 36.07
CA ALA A 73 13.87 -2.51 35.38
C ALA A 73 14.39 -3.36 34.20
N VAL A 74 15.24 -2.78 33.35
CA VAL A 74 15.84 -3.46 32.19
C VAL A 74 16.76 -4.60 32.64
N SER A 75 17.64 -4.38 33.62
CA SER A 75 18.51 -5.44 34.16
C SER A 75 17.68 -6.60 34.73
N THR A 76 16.61 -6.30 35.46
CA THR A 76 15.68 -7.31 36.01
C THR A 76 15.01 -8.11 34.89
N ALA A 77 14.51 -7.43 33.84
CA ALA A 77 13.89 -8.09 32.70
C ALA A 77 14.87 -9.03 31.97
N LEU A 78 16.11 -8.58 31.75
CA LEU A 78 17.15 -9.41 31.13
C LEU A 78 17.50 -10.62 32.02
N GLN A 79 17.63 -10.44 33.34
CA GLN A 79 17.87 -11.57 34.26
C GLN A 79 16.75 -12.60 34.23
N VAL A 80 15.49 -12.16 34.14
CA VAL A 80 14.33 -13.05 33.99
C VAL A 80 14.44 -13.84 32.68
N GLN A 81 14.70 -13.18 31.54
CA GLN A 81 14.82 -13.87 30.26
C GLN A 81 15.98 -14.87 30.24
N HIS A 82 17.14 -14.54 30.82
CA HIS A 82 18.27 -15.46 30.91
C HIS A 82 17.96 -16.66 31.81
N LEU A 83 17.24 -16.46 32.91
CA LEU A 83 16.84 -17.55 33.80
C LEU A 83 15.86 -18.50 33.10
N LEU A 84 14.86 -17.96 32.40
CA LEU A 84 13.90 -18.76 31.63
C LEU A 84 14.58 -19.52 30.47
N ALA A 85 15.65 -18.97 29.91
CA ALA A 85 16.46 -19.64 28.90
C ALA A 85 17.40 -20.72 29.47
N SER A 86 17.64 -20.73 30.79
CA SER A 86 18.52 -21.71 31.44
C SER A 86 17.79 -23.03 31.74
N GLU A 87 18.47 -24.16 31.56
CA GLU A 87 17.93 -25.50 31.85
C GLU A 87 17.52 -25.71 33.32
N ALA A 88 17.89 -24.79 34.23
CA ALA A 88 17.60 -24.84 35.66
C ALA A 88 16.12 -24.64 36.02
N VAL A 89 15.28 -24.15 35.10
CA VAL A 89 13.84 -23.91 35.32
C VAL A 89 12.98 -25.08 34.82
N ALA A 90 13.58 -26.15 34.28
CA ALA A 90 12.87 -27.37 33.93
C ALA A 90 12.48 -28.16 35.20
N THR A 91 11.50 -27.64 35.95
CA THR A 91 10.83 -28.40 37.01
C THR A 91 10.13 -29.61 36.40
N VAL A 92 10.42 -30.79 36.96
CA VAL A 92 9.78 -32.05 36.58
C VAL A 92 8.26 -31.88 36.69
N GLY A 93 7.57 -31.84 35.54
CA GLY A 93 6.10 -31.79 35.45
C GLY A 93 5.47 -30.50 34.92
N THR A 94 6.22 -29.40 34.74
CA THR A 94 5.67 -28.13 34.17
C THR A 94 6.21 -27.85 32.77
N LYS A 95 5.36 -27.36 31.86
CA LYS A 95 5.76 -27.01 30.48
C LYS A 95 6.60 -25.72 30.49
N PRO A 96 7.65 -25.60 29.65
CA PRO A 96 8.44 -24.38 29.55
C PRO A 96 7.57 -23.21 29.04
N VAL A 97 7.55 -22.13 29.81
CA VAL A 97 6.77 -20.92 29.51
C VAL A 97 7.71 -19.85 28.95
N ARG A 98 7.31 -19.25 27.83
CA ARG A 98 8.03 -18.15 27.18
C ARG A 98 7.30 -16.84 27.42
N ILE A 99 8.03 -15.76 27.68
CA ILE A 99 7.41 -14.46 27.97
C ILE A 99 7.94 -13.36 27.05
N ARG A 100 7.11 -12.33 26.87
CA ARG A 100 7.52 -11.06 26.26
C ARG A 100 7.48 -9.98 27.32
N ILE A 101 8.43 -9.05 27.27
CA ILE A 101 8.51 -7.94 28.22
C ILE A 101 8.51 -6.61 27.48
N GLY A 102 7.69 -5.66 27.93
CA GLY A 102 7.67 -4.27 27.49
C GLY A 102 8.07 -3.32 28.61
N ILE A 103 8.93 -2.33 28.34
CA ILE A 103 9.34 -1.34 29.34
C ILE A 103 9.25 0.08 28.80
N ASN A 104 8.52 0.93 29.52
CA ASN A 104 8.41 2.36 29.24
C ASN A 104 8.80 3.19 30.46
N PHE A 105 9.52 4.29 30.25
CA PHE A 105 9.88 5.23 31.31
C PHE A 105 9.08 6.52 31.14
N ALA A 106 8.14 6.77 32.06
CA ALA A 106 7.15 7.84 31.93
C ALA A 106 6.58 8.28 33.29
N GLU A 107 5.92 9.44 33.30
CA GLU A 107 5.22 9.93 34.48
C GLU A 107 3.94 9.14 34.69
N VAL A 108 3.75 8.64 35.91
CA VAL A 108 2.57 7.87 36.30
C VAL A 108 2.05 8.32 37.66
N MET A 109 0.76 8.15 37.85
CA MET A 109 0.08 8.33 39.12
C MET A 109 0.02 7.00 39.85
N THR A 110 0.54 6.96 41.07
CA THR A 110 0.56 5.76 41.90
C THR A 110 -0.46 5.88 43.03
N THR A 111 -1.18 4.79 43.29
CA THR A 111 -1.91 4.54 44.53
C THR A 111 -1.29 3.35 45.25
N ASP A 112 -1.86 2.99 46.40
CA ASP A 112 -1.38 1.83 47.17
C ASP A 112 -1.48 0.53 46.34
N ASP A 113 -2.54 0.39 45.53
CA ASP A 113 -2.88 -0.84 44.78
C ASP A 113 -2.88 -0.71 43.25
N ASP A 114 -2.66 0.48 42.68
CA ASP A 114 -2.76 0.67 41.22
C ASP A 114 -1.83 1.76 40.66
N VAL A 115 -1.64 1.74 39.34
CA VAL A 115 -0.83 2.71 38.58
C VAL A 115 -1.57 3.17 37.34
N PHE A 116 -1.73 4.49 37.21
CA PHE A 116 -2.45 5.12 36.12
C PHE A 116 -1.57 6.05 35.31
N GLY A 117 -1.77 6.05 34.00
CA GLY A 117 -1.13 6.99 33.07
C GLY A 117 -0.94 6.39 31.69
N ASP A 118 -0.82 7.25 30.68
CA ASP A 118 -0.58 6.84 29.29
C ASP A 118 0.70 6.00 29.16
N GLY A 119 1.66 6.23 30.05
CA GLY A 119 2.91 5.46 30.12
C GLY A 119 2.70 3.96 30.35
N VAL A 120 1.64 3.56 31.06
CA VAL A 120 1.30 2.15 31.31
C VAL A 120 0.82 1.49 30.02
N ASN A 121 -0.02 2.19 29.27
CA ASN A 121 -0.51 1.72 27.97
C ASN A 121 0.64 1.56 26.97
N VAL A 122 1.60 2.49 26.96
CA VAL A 122 2.79 2.38 26.10
C VAL A 122 3.61 1.14 26.45
N ALA A 123 3.91 0.87 27.73
CA ALA A 123 4.63 -0.34 28.16
C ALA A 123 3.92 -1.62 27.71
N ALA A 124 2.61 -1.71 28.00
CA ALA A 124 1.77 -2.84 27.61
C ALA A 124 1.78 -3.08 26.10
N ARG A 125 1.80 -2.01 25.28
CA ARG A 125 1.85 -2.15 23.82
C ARG A 125 3.23 -2.52 23.30
N LEU A 126 4.30 -1.96 23.88
CA LEU A 126 5.68 -2.34 23.53
C LEU A 126 5.94 -3.83 23.75
N GLN A 127 5.41 -4.38 24.84
CA GLN A 127 5.48 -5.81 25.13
C GLN A 127 4.95 -6.69 23.98
N HIS A 128 3.86 -6.28 23.31
CA HIS A 128 3.32 -7.02 22.16
C HIS A 128 4.26 -7.03 20.95
N HIS A 129 5.16 -6.04 20.86
CA HIS A 129 6.18 -5.93 19.81
C HIS A 129 7.50 -6.61 20.16
N ALA A 130 7.69 -7.10 21.39
CA ALA A 130 8.84 -7.94 21.72
C ALA A 130 8.71 -9.32 21.04
N LEU A 131 9.84 -9.87 20.58
CA LEU A 131 9.89 -11.27 20.18
C LEU A 131 9.63 -12.17 21.39
N PRO A 132 9.18 -13.43 21.21
CA PRO A 132 9.21 -14.43 22.26
C PRO A 132 10.59 -14.50 22.91
N ASP A 133 10.65 -14.49 24.25
CA ASP A 133 11.87 -14.37 25.09
C ASP A 133 12.62 -13.04 24.94
N GLY A 134 11.97 -12.04 24.35
CA GLY A 134 12.53 -10.72 24.08
C GLY A 134 12.08 -9.64 25.06
N VAL A 135 12.80 -8.52 25.00
CA VAL A 135 12.45 -7.29 25.71
C VAL A 135 12.34 -6.16 24.68
N CYS A 136 11.24 -5.40 24.71
CA CYS A 136 11.04 -4.20 23.89
C CYS A 136 10.94 -2.98 24.81
N ILE A 137 11.73 -1.95 24.51
CA ILE A 137 11.78 -0.73 25.32
C ILE A 137 11.54 0.51 24.47
N SER A 138 10.95 1.53 25.08
CA SER A 138 10.77 2.84 24.46
C SER A 138 12.09 3.62 24.34
N GLU A 139 12.12 4.63 23.46
CA GLU A 139 13.20 5.62 23.40
C GLU A 139 13.49 6.28 24.75
N THR A 140 12.45 6.64 25.51
CA THR A 140 12.64 7.30 26.81
C THR A 140 13.28 6.36 27.82
N THR A 141 12.99 5.05 27.74
CA THR A 141 13.70 4.03 28.52
C THR A 141 15.14 3.92 28.05
N TYR A 142 15.38 3.75 26.74
CA TYR A 142 16.71 3.53 26.15
C TYR A 142 17.66 4.69 26.44
N ALA A 143 17.21 5.93 26.25
CA ALA A 143 17.98 7.14 26.51
C ALA A 143 18.37 7.30 28.00
N ALA A 144 17.63 6.68 28.92
CA ALA A 144 17.91 6.69 30.35
C ALA A 144 18.80 5.51 30.83
N LEU A 145 19.24 4.63 29.92
CA LEU A 145 20.12 3.50 30.25
C LEU A 145 21.61 3.90 30.21
N PRO A 146 22.45 3.25 31.04
CA PRO A 146 23.90 3.25 30.84
C PRO A 146 24.31 2.65 29.49
N GLU A 147 25.43 3.10 28.93
CA GLU A 147 25.93 2.66 27.61
C GLU A 147 26.10 1.13 27.52
N GLU A 148 26.53 0.49 28.61
CA GLU A 148 26.69 -0.97 28.68
C GLU A 148 25.38 -1.73 28.41
N LEU A 149 24.24 -1.21 28.90
CA LEU A 149 22.93 -1.80 28.63
C LEU A 149 22.41 -1.39 27.25
N GLN A 150 22.65 -0.15 26.82
CA GLN A 150 22.23 0.31 25.48
C GLN A 150 22.80 -0.58 24.37
N ARG A 151 24.08 -0.97 24.47
CA ARG A 151 24.76 -1.82 23.47
C ARG A 151 24.13 -3.22 23.31
N LEU A 152 23.28 -3.65 24.24
CA LEU A 152 22.58 -4.93 24.13
C LEU A 152 21.34 -4.84 23.24
N PHE A 153 20.81 -3.64 22.99
CA PHE A 153 19.56 -3.46 22.24
C PHE A 153 19.82 -3.09 20.78
N ALA A 154 19.03 -3.67 19.89
CA ALA A 154 19.00 -3.33 18.47
C ALA A 154 17.88 -2.32 18.19
N ASP A 155 18.12 -1.42 17.24
CA ASP A 155 17.13 -0.44 16.78
C ASP A 155 15.96 -1.14 16.06
N GLY A 156 14.73 -0.93 16.56
CA GLY A 156 13.48 -1.41 15.95
C GLY A 156 12.72 -0.35 15.15
N GLY A 157 13.17 0.91 15.18
CA GLY A 157 12.55 2.05 14.52
C GLY A 157 11.27 2.55 15.18
N LEU A 158 10.52 3.38 14.44
CA LEU A 158 9.28 4.00 14.92
C LEU A 158 8.09 3.04 14.86
N LEU A 159 7.49 2.76 16.02
CA LEU A 159 6.26 1.97 16.16
C LEU A 159 5.05 2.89 16.31
N ARG A 160 3.97 2.60 15.58
CA ARG A 160 2.65 3.19 15.81
C ARG A 160 1.85 2.29 16.74
N LEU A 161 1.75 2.68 18.00
CA LEU A 161 1.02 1.92 19.02
C LEU A 161 -0.47 2.28 19.01
N LYS A 162 -1.34 1.29 19.20
CA LYS A 162 -2.79 1.50 19.26
C LYS A 162 -3.15 2.51 20.34
N ASN A 163 -3.97 3.51 20.00
CA ASN A 163 -4.43 4.59 20.88
C ASN A 163 -3.33 5.48 21.46
N ILE A 164 -2.14 5.52 20.84
CA ILE A 164 -1.07 6.47 21.16
C ILE A 164 -0.89 7.40 19.96
N SER A 165 -1.04 8.70 20.19
CA SER A 165 -1.09 9.71 19.10
C SER A 165 0.25 9.92 18.40
N LYS A 166 1.36 9.78 19.12
CA LYS A 166 2.73 9.93 18.58
C LYS A 166 3.38 8.56 18.40
N PRO A 167 4.07 8.31 17.27
CA PRO A 167 4.91 7.13 17.13
C PRO A 167 5.96 7.07 18.24
N VAL A 168 6.23 5.87 18.75
CA VAL A 168 7.22 5.60 19.77
C VAL A 168 8.38 4.86 19.11
N HIS A 169 9.59 5.42 19.18
CA HIS A 169 10.79 4.71 18.74
C HIS A 169 11.07 3.58 19.73
N ALA A 170 11.25 2.36 19.23
CA ALA A 170 11.44 1.17 20.04
C ALA A 170 12.79 0.50 19.80
N TRP A 171 13.30 -0.10 20.87
CA TRP A 171 14.56 -0.84 20.89
C TRP A 171 14.30 -2.26 21.40
N HIS A 172 14.99 -3.24 20.85
CA HIS A 172 14.70 -4.64 21.09
C HIS A 172 15.94 -5.45 21.51
N TRP A 173 15.76 -6.30 22.51
CA TRP A 173 16.73 -7.31 22.91
C TRP A 173 16.18 -8.73 22.69
N PRO A 174 17.00 -9.70 22.24
CA PRO A 174 18.41 -9.55 21.84
C PRO A 174 18.58 -9.00 20.42
N ARG A 175 17.49 -8.95 19.65
CA ARG A 175 17.46 -8.40 18.29
C ARG A 175 16.10 -7.76 18.03
N ALA A 176 16.09 -6.80 17.10
CA ALA A 176 14.84 -6.33 16.52
C ALA A 176 14.16 -7.49 15.77
N PRO A 177 12.81 -7.57 15.80
CA PRO A 177 12.09 -8.34 14.81
C PRO A 177 12.66 -7.96 13.44
N ALA A 178 12.99 -8.95 12.60
CA ALA A 178 13.25 -8.63 11.21
C ALA A 178 12.06 -7.79 10.75
N LYS A 179 12.31 -6.64 10.11
CA LYS A 179 11.25 -6.00 9.32
C LYS A 179 10.72 -7.12 8.47
N GLU A 180 9.51 -7.60 8.73
CA GLU A 180 8.91 -8.63 7.90
C GLU A 180 8.90 -8.00 6.51
N GLN A 181 9.83 -8.43 5.66
CA GLN A 181 9.51 -8.54 4.26
C GLN A 181 8.36 -9.51 4.27
N LEU A 182 7.14 -8.96 4.32
CA LEU A 182 5.96 -9.64 3.85
C LEU A 182 6.40 -10.23 2.51
N VAL A 183 6.70 -11.53 2.50
CA VAL A 183 6.90 -12.26 1.25
C VAL A 183 5.49 -12.32 0.69
N ARG A 184 5.14 -11.25 -0.03
CA ARG A 184 3.81 -11.08 -0.56
C ARG A 184 3.62 -12.14 -1.62
N THR A 185 2.61 -12.98 -1.44
CA THR A 185 2.25 -13.96 -2.47
C THR A 185 1.88 -13.19 -3.73
N VAL A 186 2.58 -13.48 -4.84
CA VAL A 186 2.33 -12.81 -6.12
C VAL A 186 1.22 -13.54 -6.86
N VAL A 187 0.14 -12.84 -7.18
CA VAL A 187 -1.04 -13.40 -7.85
C VAL A 187 -1.27 -12.66 -9.15
N ALA A 188 -1.50 -13.39 -10.24
CA ALA A 188 -2.01 -12.82 -11.47
C ALA A 188 -3.37 -13.43 -11.79
N VAL A 189 -4.34 -12.59 -12.12
CA VAL A 189 -5.65 -13.02 -12.64
C VAL A 189 -5.62 -12.83 -14.14
N LEU A 190 -5.63 -13.93 -14.88
CA LEU A 190 -5.66 -13.90 -16.34
C LEU A 190 -7.07 -13.52 -16.82
N PRO A 191 -7.19 -12.90 -18.02
CA PRO A 191 -8.49 -12.55 -18.60
C PRO A 191 -9.40 -13.78 -18.61
N PHE A 192 -10.58 -13.64 -18.02
CA PHE A 192 -11.58 -14.70 -18.10
C PHE A 192 -11.99 -14.87 -19.56
N GLN A 193 -12.17 -16.12 -19.98
CA GLN A 193 -12.55 -16.42 -21.35
C GLN A 193 -14.07 -16.30 -21.50
N ASN A 194 -14.53 -15.56 -22.51
CA ASN A 194 -15.92 -15.60 -22.92
C ASN A 194 -16.15 -16.83 -23.80
N ALA A 195 -16.99 -17.76 -23.34
CA ALA A 195 -17.29 -18.97 -24.10
C ALA A 195 -18.24 -18.72 -25.30
N ALA A 196 -18.83 -17.52 -25.42
CA ALA A 196 -19.67 -17.10 -26.53
C ALA A 196 -18.98 -15.98 -27.34
N THR A 197 -19.00 -16.08 -28.67
CA THR A 197 -18.41 -15.04 -29.54
C THR A 197 -19.35 -13.84 -29.69
N GLY A 198 -18.87 -12.65 -29.33
CA GLY A 198 -19.50 -11.36 -29.69
C GLY A 198 -19.97 -10.49 -28.50
N ALA A 199 -19.83 -9.17 -28.69
CA ALA A 199 -20.35 -8.02 -27.93
C ALA A 199 -20.05 -7.87 -26.43
N ASP A 200 -19.79 -8.94 -25.67
CA ASP A 200 -19.70 -8.87 -24.20
C ASP A 200 -18.27 -8.95 -23.64
N GLU A 201 -17.24 -8.81 -24.48
CA GLU A 201 -15.84 -8.94 -24.03
C GLU A 201 -15.46 -7.90 -22.97
N PHE A 202 -15.93 -6.66 -23.12
CA PHE A 202 -15.71 -5.62 -22.12
C PHE A 202 -16.30 -5.98 -20.75
N MET A 203 -17.39 -6.77 -20.71
CA MET A 203 -18.05 -7.18 -19.46
C MET A 203 -17.20 -8.22 -18.71
N VAL A 204 -16.66 -9.20 -19.45
CA VAL A 204 -15.77 -10.22 -18.90
C VAL A 204 -14.44 -9.61 -18.45
N ASP A 205 -13.94 -8.63 -19.21
CA ASP A 205 -12.75 -7.85 -18.87
C ASP A 205 -12.96 -7.03 -17.60
N GLY A 206 -14.09 -6.32 -17.52
CA GLY A 206 -14.49 -5.58 -16.33
C GLY A 206 -14.56 -6.47 -15.11
N PHE A 207 -15.23 -7.62 -15.22
CA PHE A 207 -15.29 -8.61 -14.14
C PHE A 207 -13.91 -9.10 -13.70
N THR A 208 -13.00 -9.36 -14.65
CA THR A 208 -11.64 -9.77 -14.32
C THR A 208 -10.86 -8.66 -13.61
N GLU A 209 -10.95 -7.43 -14.11
CA GLU A 209 -10.32 -6.25 -13.51
C GLU A 209 -10.84 -5.98 -12.10
N ASP A 210 -12.12 -6.21 -11.86
CA ASP A 210 -12.76 -6.03 -10.57
C ASP A 210 -12.29 -7.08 -9.54
N ILE A 211 -12.04 -8.33 -9.95
CA ILE A 211 -11.35 -9.33 -9.11
C ILE A 211 -9.92 -8.87 -8.79
N ILE A 212 -9.16 -8.41 -9.79
CA ILE A 212 -7.80 -7.89 -9.60
C ILE A 212 -7.81 -6.74 -8.59
N SER A 213 -8.73 -5.80 -8.77
CA SER A 213 -8.89 -4.61 -7.91
C SER A 213 -9.33 -4.99 -6.49
N GLY A 214 -10.16 -6.02 -6.33
CA GLY A 214 -10.53 -6.57 -5.03
C GLY A 214 -9.33 -7.20 -4.30
N LEU A 215 -8.53 -8.03 -5.00
CA LEU A 215 -7.34 -8.66 -4.43
C LEU A 215 -6.22 -7.67 -4.12
N ALA A 216 -6.08 -6.61 -4.93
CA ALA A 216 -4.98 -5.65 -4.84
C ALA A 216 -4.95 -4.87 -3.50
N ARG A 217 -6.07 -4.85 -2.78
CA ARG A 217 -6.26 -4.23 -1.46
C ARG A 217 -5.55 -4.96 -0.32
N PHE A 218 -5.34 -6.27 -0.45
CA PHE A 218 -4.76 -7.09 0.60
C PHE A 218 -3.24 -6.90 0.63
N ARG A 219 -2.71 -6.39 1.75
CA ARG A 219 -1.26 -6.10 1.92
C ARG A 219 -0.38 -7.33 1.91
N SER A 220 -0.96 -8.50 2.18
CA SER A 220 -0.32 -9.81 2.10
C SER A 220 -0.14 -10.29 0.66
N LEU A 221 -0.82 -9.67 -0.31
CA LEU A 221 -0.74 -10.02 -1.73
C LEU A 221 0.02 -8.95 -2.52
N SER A 222 0.75 -9.40 -3.55
CA SER A 222 1.19 -8.55 -4.66
C SER A 222 0.39 -8.96 -5.88
N VAL A 223 -0.48 -8.09 -6.38
CA VAL A 223 -1.37 -8.44 -7.50
C VAL A 223 -0.85 -7.83 -8.79
N ILE A 224 -0.67 -8.67 -9.81
CA ILE A 224 -0.26 -8.24 -11.15
C ILE A 224 -1.40 -7.48 -11.82
N ALA A 225 -1.07 -6.30 -12.37
CA ALA A 225 -2.02 -5.41 -13.01
C ALA A 225 -2.65 -6.05 -14.26
N ALA A 226 -3.93 -5.70 -14.50
CA ALA A 226 -4.72 -6.26 -15.59
C ALA A 226 -4.08 -6.09 -16.97
N SER A 227 -3.49 -4.92 -17.27
CA SER A 227 -2.83 -4.68 -18.56
C SER A 227 -1.71 -5.69 -18.85
N SER A 228 -0.99 -6.12 -17.82
CA SER A 228 0.05 -7.15 -17.97
C SER A 228 -0.53 -8.54 -18.14
N ALA A 229 -1.53 -8.90 -17.35
CA ALA A 229 -2.19 -10.19 -17.47
C ALA A 229 -2.90 -10.35 -18.83
N PHE A 230 -3.49 -9.28 -19.34
CA PHE A 230 -4.27 -9.29 -20.59
C PHE A 230 -3.37 -9.40 -21.82
N ALA A 231 -2.07 -9.09 -21.72
CA ALA A 231 -1.09 -9.33 -22.79
C ALA A 231 -0.96 -10.82 -23.17
N PHE A 232 -1.55 -11.73 -22.37
CA PHE A 232 -1.54 -13.18 -22.56
C PHE A 232 -2.88 -13.78 -23.02
N ARG A 233 -3.93 -12.97 -23.30
CA ARG A 233 -5.28 -13.44 -23.68
C ARG A 233 -5.28 -14.48 -24.81
N ASP A 234 -4.63 -14.14 -25.91
CA ASP A 234 -4.67 -14.93 -27.16
C ASP A 234 -3.36 -15.69 -27.42
N ARG A 235 -2.55 -15.85 -26.38
CA ARG A 235 -1.27 -16.53 -26.51
C ARG A 235 -1.45 -18.02 -26.24
N SER A 236 -0.96 -18.86 -27.15
CA SER A 236 -0.86 -20.31 -26.98
C SER A 236 0.27 -20.72 -26.02
N GLU A 237 0.66 -19.84 -25.12
CA GLU A 237 1.77 -20.06 -24.20
C GLU A 237 1.32 -20.96 -23.04
N ASP A 238 2.23 -21.82 -22.58
CA ASP A 238 2.02 -22.66 -21.41
C ASP A 238 1.86 -21.83 -20.13
N LEU A 239 0.99 -22.24 -19.20
CA LEU A 239 0.66 -21.43 -18.02
C LEU A 239 1.87 -21.25 -17.10
N LYS A 240 2.79 -22.21 -17.05
CA LYS A 240 4.06 -22.06 -16.33
C LYS A 240 4.92 -20.93 -16.91
N GLU A 241 4.96 -20.81 -18.22
CA GLU A 241 5.70 -19.74 -18.90
C GLU A 241 5.05 -18.37 -18.67
N VAL A 242 3.72 -18.31 -18.70
CA VAL A 242 2.96 -17.09 -18.34
C VAL A 242 3.29 -16.67 -16.91
N GLY A 243 3.25 -17.61 -15.95
CA GLY A 243 3.61 -17.36 -14.56
C GLY A 243 5.03 -16.85 -14.39
N ARG A 244 6.00 -17.42 -15.11
CA ARG A 244 7.40 -16.95 -15.11
C ARG A 244 7.54 -15.52 -15.63
N LYS A 245 6.90 -15.19 -16.77
CA LYS A 245 6.95 -13.85 -17.38
C LYS A 245 6.29 -12.79 -16.52
N LEU A 246 5.23 -13.15 -15.80
CA LEU A 246 4.54 -12.27 -14.85
C LEU A 246 5.18 -12.26 -13.46
N ALA A 247 6.19 -13.10 -13.22
CA ALA A 247 6.76 -13.37 -11.89
C ALA A 247 5.68 -13.73 -10.85
N ALA A 248 4.61 -14.41 -11.28
CA ALA A 248 3.48 -14.77 -10.44
C ALA A 248 3.67 -16.15 -9.80
N THR A 249 3.39 -16.25 -8.50
CA THR A 249 3.39 -17.52 -7.76
C THR A 249 2.11 -18.32 -8.06
N TYR A 250 0.99 -17.63 -8.17
CA TYR A 250 -0.32 -18.22 -8.47
C TYR A 250 -0.97 -17.53 -9.66
N LEU A 251 -1.64 -18.33 -10.48
CA LEU A 251 -2.47 -17.86 -11.58
C LEU A 251 -3.93 -18.19 -11.28
N VAL A 252 -4.79 -17.18 -11.41
CA VAL A 252 -6.24 -17.33 -11.40
C VAL A 252 -6.71 -17.26 -12.84
N THR A 253 -7.48 -18.25 -13.27
CA THR A 253 -8.03 -18.31 -14.62
C THR A 253 -9.49 -18.73 -14.55
N GLY A 254 -10.27 -18.41 -15.56
CA GLY A 254 -11.67 -18.80 -15.56
C GLY A 254 -12.36 -18.56 -16.89
N ASN A 255 -13.61 -18.97 -16.92
CA ASN A 255 -14.53 -18.64 -17.99
C ASN A 255 -15.77 -17.97 -17.40
N MET A 256 -16.37 -17.10 -18.19
CA MET A 256 -17.61 -16.42 -17.86
C MET A 256 -18.53 -16.53 -19.07
N ARG A 257 -19.78 -16.89 -18.81
CA ARG A 257 -20.87 -16.83 -19.79
C ARG A 257 -22.04 -16.12 -19.15
N GLN A 258 -22.46 -15.04 -19.78
CA GLN A 258 -23.58 -14.26 -19.34
C GLN A 258 -24.73 -14.37 -20.35
N SER A 259 -25.94 -14.43 -19.84
CA SER A 259 -27.18 -14.17 -20.56
C SER A 259 -27.91 -13.02 -19.87
N GLN A 260 -29.07 -12.61 -20.39
CA GLN A 260 -29.85 -11.52 -19.78
C GLN A 260 -30.22 -11.80 -18.32
N ASP A 261 -30.56 -13.04 -17.98
CA ASP A 261 -31.05 -13.41 -16.65
C ASP A 261 -30.05 -14.19 -15.79
N GLU A 262 -29.04 -14.82 -16.40
CA GLU A 262 -28.18 -15.80 -15.73
C GLU A 262 -26.69 -15.52 -16.00
N VAL A 263 -25.85 -15.75 -15.00
CA VAL A 263 -24.40 -15.75 -15.16
C VAL A 263 -23.83 -17.10 -14.70
N ARG A 264 -22.95 -17.65 -15.54
CA ARG A 264 -22.18 -18.87 -15.28
C ARG A 264 -20.71 -18.55 -15.28
N ILE A 265 -20.05 -18.81 -14.16
CA ILE A 265 -18.62 -18.54 -13.98
C ILE A 265 -17.95 -19.81 -13.47
N ALA A 266 -16.88 -20.24 -14.11
CA ALA A 266 -15.96 -21.22 -13.55
C ALA A 266 -14.61 -20.56 -13.32
N VAL A 267 -14.08 -20.70 -12.11
CA VAL A 267 -12.79 -20.15 -11.72
C VAL A 267 -11.89 -21.26 -11.19
N ARG A 268 -10.60 -21.14 -11.48
CA ARG A 268 -9.56 -22.02 -10.94
C ARG A 268 -8.34 -21.20 -10.55
N MET A 269 -7.71 -21.60 -9.45
CA MET A 269 -6.44 -21.08 -8.99
C MET A 269 -5.40 -22.20 -9.03
N ILE A 270 -4.29 -21.93 -9.70
CA ILE A 270 -3.18 -22.89 -9.88
C ILE A 270 -1.88 -22.29 -9.36
N GLN A 271 -0.99 -23.14 -8.88
CA GLN A 271 0.39 -22.77 -8.57
C GLN A 271 1.19 -22.75 -9.87
N ALA A 272 1.85 -21.64 -10.20
CA ALA A 272 2.40 -21.41 -11.54
C ALA A 272 3.59 -22.31 -11.92
N ASP A 273 4.45 -22.66 -10.96
CA ASP A 273 5.67 -23.43 -11.19
C ASP A 273 5.44 -24.92 -11.48
N THR A 274 4.38 -25.47 -10.90
CA THR A 274 4.01 -26.88 -10.85
C THR A 274 2.70 -27.17 -11.57
N GLU A 275 1.98 -26.13 -11.99
CA GLU A 275 0.63 -26.18 -12.56
C GLU A 275 -0.40 -26.91 -11.69
N ARG A 276 -0.10 -27.08 -10.40
CA ARG A 276 -0.95 -27.77 -9.45
C ARG A 276 -2.22 -26.95 -9.20
N LEU A 277 -3.39 -27.57 -9.39
CA LEU A 277 -4.67 -27.00 -8.97
C LEU A 277 -4.71 -26.84 -7.45
N VAL A 278 -4.91 -25.60 -7.00
CA VAL A 278 -5.06 -25.27 -5.57
C VAL A 278 -6.53 -25.26 -5.19
N TRP A 279 -7.36 -24.62 -6.01
CA TRP A 279 -8.80 -24.46 -5.78
C TRP A 279 -9.54 -24.24 -7.10
N SER A 280 -10.78 -24.71 -7.18
CA SER A 280 -11.71 -24.38 -8.26
C SER A 280 -13.13 -24.28 -7.74
N GLU A 281 -13.95 -23.47 -8.39
CA GLU A 281 -15.35 -23.23 -8.02
C GLU A 281 -16.20 -22.92 -9.24
N LYS A 282 -17.50 -23.21 -9.14
CA LYS A 282 -18.48 -22.94 -10.20
C LYS A 282 -19.70 -22.20 -9.65
N TYR A 283 -20.01 -21.07 -10.28
CA TYR A 283 -21.16 -20.26 -9.97
C TYR A 283 -22.19 -20.35 -11.09
N GLN A 284 -23.45 -20.50 -10.70
CA GLN A 284 -24.61 -20.45 -11.58
C GLN A 284 -25.72 -19.72 -10.85
N ARG A 285 -25.91 -18.43 -11.14
CA ARG A 285 -26.81 -17.52 -10.42
C ARG A 285 -27.47 -16.53 -11.37
N ARG A 286 -28.35 -15.68 -10.84
CA ARG A 286 -28.95 -14.59 -11.60
C ARG A 286 -27.88 -13.57 -11.99
N ALA A 287 -28.06 -12.90 -13.12
CA ALA A 287 -27.14 -11.84 -13.56
C ALA A 287 -27.02 -10.71 -12.53
N SER A 288 -28.07 -10.45 -11.76
CA SER A 288 -28.07 -9.50 -10.63
C SER A 288 -27.11 -9.85 -9.50
N ASP A 289 -26.67 -11.11 -9.40
CA ASP A 289 -25.79 -11.59 -8.33
C ASP A 289 -24.30 -11.48 -8.72
N LEU A 290 -23.97 -10.86 -9.86
CA LEU A 290 -22.61 -10.78 -10.41
C LEU A 290 -21.60 -10.22 -9.40
N PHE A 291 -21.93 -9.12 -8.72
CA PHE A 291 -21.04 -8.47 -7.74
C PHE A 291 -20.85 -9.35 -6.49
N THR A 292 -21.88 -10.06 -6.06
CA THR A 292 -21.77 -11.03 -4.95
C THR A 292 -20.84 -12.18 -5.31
N ILE A 293 -20.89 -12.67 -6.56
CA ILE A 293 -19.98 -13.72 -7.03
C ILE A 293 -18.54 -13.21 -7.06
N GLN A 294 -18.31 -11.99 -7.55
CA GLN A 294 -17.00 -11.36 -7.55
C GLN A 294 -16.41 -11.29 -6.13
N ASP A 295 -17.17 -10.79 -5.16
CA ASP A 295 -16.74 -10.68 -3.76
C ASP A 295 -16.41 -12.04 -3.15
N ASP A 296 -17.21 -13.07 -3.48
CA ASP A 296 -16.96 -14.44 -3.03
C ASP A 296 -15.68 -15.02 -3.64
N ILE A 297 -15.43 -14.80 -4.94
CA ILE A 297 -14.19 -15.21 -5.60
C ILE A 297 -12.96 -14.56 -4.94
N VAL A 298 -13.00 -13.24 -4.71
CA VAL A 298 -11.92 -12.52 -4.02
C VAL A 298 -11.68 -13.12 -2.63
N ARG A 299 -12.75 -13.31 -1.85
CA ARG A 299 -12.68 -13.90 -0.51
C ARG A 299 -12.07 -15.30 -0.54
N MET A 300 -12.51 -16.14 -1.47
CA MET A 300 -12.02 -17.52 -1.60
C MET A 300 -10.55 -17.58 -2.00
N ILE A 301 -10.10 -16.71 -2.92
CA ILE A 301 -8.69 -16.62 -3.30
C ILE A 301 -7.84 -16.23 -2.09
N VAL A 302 -8.21 -15.17 -1.37
CA VAL A 302 -7.45 -14.71 -0.20
C VAL A 302 -7.41 -15.78 0.89
N ALA A 303 -8.55 -16.45 1.16
CA ALA A 303 -8.63 -17.50 2.18
C ALA A 303 -7.73 -18.70 1.86
N ASN A 304 -7.60 -19.07 0.58
CA ASN A 304 -6.72 -20.18 0.16
C ASN A 304 -5.24 -19.79 0.15
N LEU A 305 -4.89 -18.52 -0.09
CA LEU A 305 -3.50 -18.08 -0.23
C LEU A 305 -2.86 -17.59 1.07
N VAL A 306 -3.63 -16.91 1.91
CA VAL A 306 -3.13 -16.24 3.12
C VAL A 306 -3.57 -16.99 4.39
N GLY A 307 -4.55 -17.90 4.29
CA GLY A 307 -5.12 -18.61 5.43
C GLY A 307 -6.20 -17.81 6.14
N GLN A 308 -6.19 -17.79 7.49
CA GLN A 308 -7.16 -17.02 8.27
C GLN A 308 -7.04 -15.52 7.95
N ILE A 309 -8.01 -15.01 7.20
CA ILE A 309 -8.16 -13.57 6.99
C ILE A 309 -8.61 -12.96 8.32
N GLU A 310 -7.84 -12.05 8.89
CA GLU A 310 -8.33 -11.26 10.02
C GLU A 310 -9.60 -10.53 9.56
N SER A 311 -10.69 -10.69 10.30
CA SER A 311 -11.99 -10.10 9.93
C SER A 311 -11.95 -8.58 9.72
N ALA A 312 -10.95 -7.89 10.31
CA ALA A 312 -10.70 -6.47 10.14
C ALA A 312 -10.15 -6.14 8.73
N ASP A 313 -9.13 -6.86 8.26
CA ASP A 313 -8.56 -6.68 6.91
C ASP A 313 -9.61 -6.92 5.83
N TYR A 314 -10.48 -7.92 6.02
CA TYR A 314 -11.59 -8.18 5.11
C TYR A 314 -12.63 -7.04 5.13
N ARG A 315 -13.11 -6.62 6.31
CA ARG A 315 -14.12 -5.57 6.44
C ARG A 315 -13.67 -4.21 5.89
N GLU A 316 -12.40 -3.85 6.09
CA GLU A 316 -11.81 -2.63 5.52
C GLU A 316 -11.61 -2.72 4.00
N SER A 317 -11.63 -3.93 3.42
CA SER A 317 -11.49 -4.17 1.97
C SER A 317 -12.82 -4.18 1.20
N ILE A 318 -13.97 -4.24 1.88
CA ILE A 318 -15.29 -4.33 1.21
C ILE A 318 -15.60 -3.02 0.50
N ARG A 319 -15.82 -3.12 -0.81
CA ARG A 319 -16.21 -2.02 -1.70
C ARG A 319 -17.72 -1.83 -1.65
N ARG A 320 -18.23 -0.65 -2.00
CA ARG A 320 -19.66 -0.52 -2.34
C ARG A 320 -19.87 -0.94 -3.80
N PRO A 321 -20.48 -2.10 -4.09
CA PRO A 321 -20.76 -2.48 -5.47
C PRO A 321 -21.80 -1.53 -6.08
N PRO A 322 -21.81 -1.36 -7.41
CA PRO A 322 -22.86 -0.60 -8.07
C PRO A 322 -24.22 -1.28 -7.90
N ALA A 323 -25.28 -0.48 -7.81
CA ALA A 323 -26.64 -0.95 -7.62
C ALA A 323 -27.31 -1.41 -8.93
N SER A 324 -26.72 -1.08 -10.09
CA SER A 324 -27.29 -1.31 -11.41
C SER A 324 -26.29 -1.94 -12.37
N LEU A 325 -26.63 -3.10 -12.92
CA LEU A 325 -25.84 -3.77 -13.95
C LEU A 325 -25.76 -2.95 -15.25
N ALA A 326 -26.83 -2.21 -15.58
CA ALA A 326 -26.83 -1.33 -16.75
C ALA A 326 -25.88 -0.13 -16.57
N ALA A 327 -25.86 0.47 -15.37
CA ALA A 327 -24.89 1.52 -15.04
C ALA A 327 -23.45 1.00 -15.09
N TYR A 328 -23.24 -0.23 -14.62
CA TYR A 328 -21.96 -0.92 -14.71
C TYR A 328 -21.53 -1.17 -16.17
N GLU A 329 -22.43 -1.59 -17.05
CA GLU A 329 -22.12 -1.76 -18.48
C GLU A 329 -21.63 -0.44 -19.11
N PHE A 330 -22.35 0.66 -18.87
CA PHE A 330 -21.92 1.99 -19.34
C PHE A 330 -20.57 2.39 -18.77
N TYR A 331 -20.33 2.14 -17.49
CA TYR A 331 -19.04 2.40 -16.86
C TYR A 331 -17.89 1.65 -17.56
N LEU A 332 -18.05 0.36 -17.84
CA LEU A 332 -17.03 -0.43 -18.52
C LEU A 332 -16.77 0.06 -19.95
N ARG A 333 -17.82 0.41 -20.70
CA ARG A 333 -17.67 1.03 -22.03
C ARG A 333 -16.93 2.36 -21.96
N GLY A 334 -17.20 3.16 -20.93
CA GLY A 334 -16.47 4.40 -20.66
C GLY A 334 -14.97 4.15 -20.41
N LEU A 335 -14.62 3.09 -19.69
CA LEU A 335 -13.21 2.70 -19.48
C LEU A 335 -12.51 2.28 -20.76
N VAL A 336 -13.19 1.55 -21.65
CA VAL A 336 -12.65 1.17 -22.97
C VAL A 336 -12.28 2.43 -23.75
N HIS A 337 -13.20 3.39 -23.84
CA HIS A 337 -12.94 4.66 -24.51
C HIS A 337 -11.84 5.48 -23.82
N LEU A 338 -11.87 5.64 -22.49
CA LEU A 338 -10.87 6.41 -21.76
C LEU A 338 -9.43 5.90 -21.95
N ARG A 339 -9.27 4.60 -22.25
CA ARG A 339 -7.97 3.95 -22.50
C ARG A 339 -7.59 3.92 -23.99
N GLY A 340 -8.54 4.22 -24.86
CA GLY A 340 -8.33 4.29 -26.30
C GLY A 340 -7.53 5.53 -26.72
N TYR A 341 -7.08 5.52 -27.96
CA TYR A 341 -6.27 6.59 -28.56
C TYR A 341 -6.94 7.21 -29.80
N GLU A 342 -8.21 6.88 -30.07
CA GLU A 342 -8.97 7.51 -31.15
C GLU A 342 -9.31 8.97 -30.78
N PRO A 343 -9.44 9.88 -31.76
CA PRO A 343 -9.61 11.31 -31.49
C PRO A 343 -10.77 11.67 -30.55
N ASP A 344 -11.90 10.97 -30.66
CA ASP A 344 -13.13 11.26 -29.91
C ASP A 344 -13.31 10.37 -28.68
N ASP A 345 -12.33 9.52 -28.35
CA ASP A 345 -12.46 8.52 -27.29
C ASP A 345 -12.76 9.17 -25.94
N ASN A 346 -12.09 10.26 -25.57
CA ASN A 346 -12.36 10.92 -24.29
C ASN A 346 -13.77 11.55 -24.24
N VAL A 347 -14.32 12.01 -25.38
CA VAL A 347 -15.69 12.55 -25.45
C VAL A 347 -16.70 11.42 -25.26
N LYS A 348 -16.52 10.29 -25.96
CA LYS A 348 -17.36 9.10 -25.79
C LYS A 348 -17.27 8.54 -24.37
N ALA A 349 -16.09 8.58 -23.75
CA ALA A 349 -15.91 8.20 -22.36
C ALA A 349 -16.77 9.05 -21.41
N VAL A 350 -16.81 10.38 -21.62
CA VAL A 350 -17.69 11.29 -20.86
C VAL A 350 -19.15 10.86 -21.00
N GLU A 351 -19.64 10.66 -22.22
CA GLU A 351 -21.04 10.24 -22.47
C GLU A 351 -21.39 8.94 -21.75
N MET A 352 -20.51 7.94 -21.82
CA MET A 352 -20.71 6.66 -21.15
C MET A 352 -20.70 6.78 -19.63
N PHE A 353 -19.79 7.57 -19.04
CA PHE A 353 -19.77 7.76 -17.59
C PHE A 353 -20.94 8.61 -17.09
N GLU A 354 -21.44 9.56 -17.88
CA GLU A 354 -22.67 10.30 -17.56
C GLU A 354 -23.88 9.36 -17.54
N ALA A 355 -24.00 8.45 -18.51
CA ALA A 355 -25.03 7.42 -18.52
C ALA A 355 -24.91 6.48 -17.29
N ALA A 356 -23.70 6.10 -16.90
CA ALA A 356 -23.47 5.30 -15.70
C ALA A 356 -23.91 6.03 -14.42
N VAL A 357 -23.56 7.31 -14.26
CA VAL A 357 -23.99 8.14 -13.12
C VAL A 357 -25.50 8.35 -13.11
N ALA A 358 -26.13 8.52 -14.27
CA ALA A 358 -27.58 8.65 -14.36
C ALA A 358 -28.31 7.34 -13.98
N GLY A 359 -27.72 6.19 -14.32
CA GLY A 359 -28.25 4.87 -13.98
C GLY A 359 -28.01 4.46 -12.52
N ASP A 360 -26.95 4.98 -11.89
CA ASP A 360 -26.63 4.78 -10.48
C ASP A 360 -25.86 5.99 -9.91
N GLY A 361 -26.60 6.91 -9.29
CA GLY A 361 -26.02 8.09 -8.65
C GLY A 361 -25.14 7.79 -7.43
N GLY A 362 -25.17 6.56 -6.90
CA GLY A 362 -24.29 6.10 -5.82
C GLY A 362 -22.96 5.53 -6.32
N PHE A 363 -22.77 5.38 -7.63
CA PHE A 363 -21.61 4.70 -8.19
C PHE A 363 -20.35 5.59 -8.14
N ALA A 364 -19.59 5.46 -7.07
CA ALA A 364 -18.40 6.27 -6.80
C ALA A 364 -17.38 6.25 -7.95
N LEU A 365 -17.05 5.08 -8.50
CA LEU A 365 -16.08 4.96 -9.60
C LEU A 365 -16.55 5.63 -10.90
N ALA A 366 -17.85 5.63 -11.20
CA ALA A 366 -18.39 6.34 -12.35
C ALA A 366 -18.19 7.85 -12.22
N HIS A 367 -18.44 8.42 -11.03
CA HIS A 367 -18.16 9.83 -10.76
C HIS A 367 -16.68 10.17 -10.87
N ALA A 368 -15.80 9.34 -10.30
CA ALA A 368 -14.36 9.55 -10.40
C ALA A 368 -13.89 9.52 -11.86
N HIS A 369 -14.29 8.52 -12.65
CA HIS A 369 -13.84 8.42 -14.03
C HIS A 369 -14.52 9.44 -14.95
N LEU A 370 -15.73 9.91 -14.65
CA LEU A 370 -16.32 11.07 -15.32
C LEU A 370 -15.47 12.33 -15.11
N ALA A 371 -14.96 12.56 -13.89
CA ALA A 371 -14.04 13.66 -13.61
C ALA A 371 -12.77 13.56 -14.46
N LEU A 372 -12.15 12.38 -14.48
CA LEU A 372 -10.96 12.13 -15.29
C LEU A 372 -11.22 12.30 -16.78
N ALA A 373 -12.34 11.78 -17.30
CA ALA A 373 -12.70 11.87 -18.70
C ALA A 373 -12.93 13.32 -19.15
N ARG A 374 -13.62 14.13 -18.33
CA ARG A 374 -13.82 15.57 -18.61
C ARG A 374 -12.50 16.35 -18.65
N ILE A 375 -11.60 16.05 -17.70
CA ILE A 375 -10.25 16.62 -17.67
C ILE A 375 -9.45 16.18 -18.91
N ALA A 376 -9.49 14.89 -19.26
CA ALA A 376 -8.78 14.31 -20.39
C ALA A 376 -9.27 14.90 -21.73
N ALA A 377 -10.58 14.96 -21.94
CA ALA A 377 -11.22 15.59 -23.11
C ALA A 377 -10.84 17.07 -23.26
N SER A 378 -10.47 17.73 -22.16
CA SER A 378 -10.07 19.13 -22.14
C SER A 378 -8.54 19.33 -22.21
N GLY A 379 -7.74 18.27 -22.36
CA GLY A 379 -6.28 18.38 -22.52
C GLY A 379 -5.46 18.12 -21.26
N TYR A 380 -6.00 17.36 -20.30
CA TYR A 380 -5.30 16.95 -19.07
C TYR A 380 -4.78 18.14 -18.26
N ALA A 381 -3.46 18.23 -18.06
CA ALA A 381 -2.80 19.34 -17.36
C ALA A 381 -3.00 20.71 -18.03
N ASN A 382 -3.39 20.72 -19.31
CA ASN A 382 -3.68 21.94 -20.06
C ASN A 382 -5.19 22.27 -20.10
N ALA A 383 -6.02 21.51 -19.39
CA ALA A 383 -7.44 21.80 -19.29
C ALA A 383 -7.69 23.17 -18.64
N PRO A 384 -8.77 23.88 -19.03
CA PRO A 384 -9.12 25.14 -18.39
C PRO A 384 -9.27 24.96 -16.88
N GLU A 385 -8.84 25.95 -16.12
CA GLU A 385 -8.85 25.89 -14.65
C GLU A 385 -10.25 25.60 -14.08
N ALA A 386 -11.30 26.12 -14.73
CA ALA A 386 -12.69 25.81 -14.38
C ALA A 386 -13.00 24.31 -14.50
N VAL A 387 -12.58 23.67 -15.59
CA VAL A 387 -12.76 22.21 -15.79
C VAL A 387 -11.99 21.41 -14.74
N LEU A 388 -10.77 21.85 -14.38
CA LEU A 388 -10.00 21.18 -13.33
C LEU A 388 -10.68 21.30 -11.95
N ARG A 389 -11.22 22.47 -11.61
CA ARG A 389 -11.98 22.69 -10.36
C ARG A 389 -13.25 21.84 -10.32
N ASP A 390 -13.98 21.77 -11.42
CA ASP A 390 -15.17 20.92 -11.55
C ASP A 390 -14.80 19.44 -11.43
N GLY A 391 -13.69 19.02 -12.03
CA GLY A 391 -13.13 17.68 -11.89
C GLY A 391 -12.77 17.34 -10.44
N ILE A 392 -12.15 18.27 -9.69
CA ILE A 392 -11.92 18.09 -8.25
C ILE A 392 -13.24 17.94 -7.49
N ALA A 393 -14.23 18.77 -7.77
CA ALA A 393 -15.53 18.70 -7.08
C ALA A 393 -16.19 17.33 -7.30
N LEU A 394 -16.15 16.83 -8.53
CA LEU A 394 -16.73 15.54 -8.90
C LEU A 394 -15.95 14.35 -8.32
N ALA A 395 -14.61 14.36 -8.38
CA ALA A 395 -13.78 13.32 -7.77
C ALA A 395 -13.90 13.33 -6.23
N ARG A 396 -14.06 14.50 -5.60
CA ARG A 396 -14.35 14.62 -4.17
C ARG A 396 -15.72 14.07 -3.82
N HIS A 397 -16.71 14.24 -4.69
CA HIS A 397 -18.02 13.63 -4.52
C HIS A 397 -17.92 12.09 -4.57
N ALA A 398 -17.15 11.54 -5.52
CA ALA A 398 -16.87 10.11 -5.57
C ALA A 398 -16.29 9.56 -4.26
N VAL A 399 -15.31 10.25 -3.67
CA VAL A 399 -14.74 9.88 -2.36
C VAL A 399 -15.79 9.92 -1.23
N LYS A 400 -16.72 10.88 -1.27
CA LYS A 400 -17.83 10.92 -0.29
C LYS A 400 -18.82 9.76 -0.46
N LEU A 401 -19.01 9.26 -1.69
CA LEU A 401 -19.88 8.12 -1.97
C LEU A 401 -19.25 6.80 -1.46
N ASP A 402 -17.93 6.65 -1.56
CA ASP A 402 -17.17 5.54 -0.98
C ASP A 402 -15.76 5.96 -0.57
N GLU A 403 -15.53 6.17 0.73
CA GLU A 403 -14.22 6.56 1.29
C GLU A 403 -13.18 5.44 1.19
N GLY A 404 -13.60 4.19 0.98
CA GLY A 404 -12.72 3.03 0.77
C GLY A 404 -12.29 2.85 -0.68
N GLU A 405 -12.82 3.66 -1.61
CA GLU A 405 -12.55 3.49 -3.04
C GLU A 405 -11.22 4.15 -3.45
N SER A 406 -10.16 3.35 -3.48
CA SER A 406 -8.80 3.79 -3.88
C SER A 406 -8.76 4.49 -5.24
N GLY A 407 -9.58 4.06 -6.20
CA GLY A 407 -9.66 4.67 -7.53
C GLY A 407 -10.15 6.11 -7.49
N ALA A 408 -11.10 6.42 -6.60
CA ALA A 408 -11.62 7.78 -6.41
C ALA A 408 -10.54 8.70 -5.82
N HIS A 409 -9.82 8.24 -4.80
CA HIS A 409 -8.67 8.96 -4.25
C HIS A 409 -7.57 9.18 -5.29
N ARG A 410 -7.24 8.17 -6.11
CA ARG A 410 -6.24 8.29 -7.18
C ARG A 410 -6.63 9.38 -8.18
N VAL A 411 -7.89 9.41 -8.64
CA VAL A 411 -8.35 10.45 -9.58
C VAL A 411 -8.38 11.83 -8.92
N LEU A 412 -8.81 11.94 -7.67
CA LEU A 412 -8.77 13.20 -6.93
C LEU A 412 -7.33 13.74 -6.81
N GLY A 413 -6.36 12.85 -6.54
CA GLY A 413 -4.94 13.17 -6.54
C GLY A 413 -4.44 13.69 -7.88
N LEU A 414 -4.85 13.09 -8.99
CA LEU A 414 -4.54 13.58 -10.34
C LEU A 414 -5.15 14.97 -10.63
N ALA A 415 -6.40 15.19 -10.23
CA ALA A 415 -7.06 16.47 -10.44
C ALA A 415 -6.36 17.60 -9.66
N HIS A 416 -5.97 17.35 -8.41
CA HIS A 416 -5.14 18.27 -7.62
C HIS A 416 -3.76 18.51 -8.26
N LEU A 417 -3.11 17.45 -8.78
CA LEU A 417 -1.83 17.58 -9.49
C LEU A 417 -1.92 18.51 -10.69
N TYR A 418 -2.98 18.40 -11.49
CA TYR A 418 -3.15 19.25 -12.68
C TYR A 418 -3.43 20.71 -12.34
N LEU A 419 -4.02 20.98 -11.16
CA LEU A 419 -4.13 22.32 -10.58
C LEU A 419 -2.86 22.79 -9.85
N LYS A 420 -1.78 22.01 -9.87
CA LYS A 420 -0.51 22.27 -9.16
C LYS A 420 -0.68 22.37 -7.64
N ASP A 421 -1.72 21.74 -7.08
CA ASP A 421 -1.95 21.59 -5.65
C ASP A 421 -1.24 20.31 -5.17
N PHE A 422 0.08 20.41 -5.03
CA PHE A 422 0.97 19.26 -4.80
C PHE A 422 0.73 18.61 -3.44
N GLU A 423 0.44 19.39 -2.39
CA GLU A 423 0.14 18.90 -1.05
C GLU A 423 -1.09 17.99 -1.02
N ASN A 424 -2.23 18.47 -1.54
CA ASN A 424 -3.44 17.66 -1.57
C ASN A 424 -3.27 16.47 -2.52
N SER A 425 -2.60 16.66 -3.66
CA SER A 425 -2.29 15.56 -4.57
C SER A 425 -1.54 14.43 -3.87
N GLU A 426 -0.49 14.74 -3.10
CA GLU A 426 0.30 13.74 -2.38
C GLU A 426 -0.53 13.02 -1.33
N ARG A 427 -1.36 13.76 -0.59
CA ARG A 427 -2.25 13.19 0.43
C ARG A 427 -3.17 12.14 -0.18
N GLU A 428 -3.82 12.46 -1.29
CA GLU A 428 -4.78 11.57 -1.95
C GLU A 428 -4.11 10.35 -2.57
N PHE A 429 -2.94 10.50 -3.22
CA PHE A 429 -2.21 9.34 -3.74
C PHE A 429 -1.71 8.41 -2.63
N ARG A 430 -1.24 8.95 -1.49
CA ARG A 430 -0.85 8.11 -0.35
C ARG A 430 -2.04 7.40 0.29
N LEU A 431 -3.22 8.02 0.31
CA LEU A 431 -4.46 7.36 0.72
C LEU A 431 -4.85 6.25 -0.26
N ALA A 432 -4.80 6.51 -1.57
CA ALA A 432 -5.05 5.50 -2.60
C ALA A 432 -4.13 4.28 -2.42
N TYR A 433 -2.83 4.50 -2.18
CA TYR A 433 -1.88 3.43 -1.86
C TYR A 433 -2.22 2.69 -0.56
N LYS A 434 -2.61 3.42 0.49
CA LYS A 434 -2.97 2.80 1.78
C LYS A 434 -4.16 1.84 1.64
N LEU A 435 -5.13 2.21 0.80
CA LEU A 435 -6.35 1.44 0.51
C LEU A 435 -6.10 0.31 -0.49
N ASN A 436 -5.21 0.52 -1.47
CA ASN A 436 -4.87 -0.44 -2.49
C ASN A 436 -3.36 -0.44 -2.78
N PRO A 437 -2.57 -1.23 -2.02
CA PRO A 437 -1.13 -1.25 -2.12
C PRO A 437 -0.59 -1.87 -3.42
N SER A 438 -1.43 -2.60 -4.17
CA SER A 438 -1.04 -3.20 -5.46
C SER A 438 -1.59 -2.44 -6.69
N ASP A 439 -2.19 -1.26 -6.53
CA ASP A 439 -2.57 -0.41 -7.68
C ASP A 439 -1.31 0.18 -8.34
N ALA A 440 -0.81 -0.49 -9.36
CA ALA A 440 0.35 -0.06 -10.15
C ALA A 440 0.21 1.36 -10.71
N ASN A 441 -1.00 1.79 -11.10
CA ASN A 441 -1.21 3.13 -11.62
C ASN A 441 -1.04 4.18 -10.52
N ALA A 442 -1.58 3.91 -9.32
CA ALA A 442 -1.41 4.79 -8.16
C ALA A 442 0.07 4.95 -7.79
N LEU A 443 0.84 3.85 -7.78
CA LEU A 443 2.26 3.84 -7.45
C LEU A 443 3.08 4.69 -8.43
N VAL A 444 2.91 4.48 -9.74
CA VAL A 444 3.63 5.26 -10.76
C VAL A 444 3.20 6.73 -10.75
N GLN A 445 1.92 7.02 -10.50
CA GLN A 445 1.45 8.41 -10.39
C GLN A 445 1.99 9.11 -9.14
N LEU A 446 2.07 8.43 -7.99
CA LEU A 446 2.72 8.94 -6.79
C LEU A 446 4.21 9.21 -7.02
N GLY A 447 4.94 8.27 -7.62
CA GLY A 447 6.34 8.49 -8.01
C GLY A 447 6.49 9.65 -8.98
N GLY A 448 5.60 9.75 -9.97
CA GLY A 448 5.54 10.87 -10.90
C GLY A 448 5.26 12.22 -10.23
N LEU A 449 4.42 12.27 -9.20
CA LEU A 449 4.18 13.46 -8.39
C LEU A 449 5.44 13.83 -7.60
N LEU A 450 6.04 12.88 -6.87
CA LEU A 450 7.24 13.11 -6.06
C LEU A 450 8.40 13.62 -6.92
N ALA A 451 8.55 13.10 -8.14
CA ALA A 451 9.52 13.61 -9.10
C ALA A 451 9.26 15.07 -9.50
N ARG A 452 7.99 15.48 -9.64
CA ARG A 452 7.59 16.87 -9.91
C ARG A 452 7.80 17.79 -8.71
N ARG A 453 7.84 17.23 -7.50
CA ARG A 453 8.22 17.91 -6.24
C ARG A 453 9.72 17.88 -5.96
N ASN A 454 10.54 17.50 -6.94
CA ASN A 454 12.00 17.37 -6.83
C ASN A 454 12.49 16.34 -5.79
N ARG A 455 11.63 15.40 -5.37
CA ARG A 455 11.96 14.30 -4.42
C ARG A 455 12.33 13.03 -5.17
N ILE A 456 13.42 13.09 -5.95
CA ILE A 456 13.77 12.07 -6.95
C ILE A 456 14.11 10.71 -6.31
N ASP A 457 14.88 10.72 -5.22
CA ASP A 457 15.30 9.47 -4.54
C ASP A 457 14.12 8.72 -3.92
N GLU A 458 13.10 9.45 -3.47
CA GLU A 458 11.87 8.85 -2.99
C GLU A 458 10.97 8.40 -4.14
N ALA A 459 10.95 9.11 -5.26
CA ALA A 459 10.09 8.85 -6.40
C ALA A 459 10.41 7.53 -7.13
N LEU A 460 11.70 7.23 -7.32
CA LEU A 460 12.14 6.11 -8.17
C LEU A 460 11.62 4.74 -7.67
N PRO A 461 11.74 4.39 -6.37
CA PRO A 461 11.20 3.13 -5.86
C PRO A 461 9.70 2.94 -6.11
N TRP A 462 8.90 4.02 -6.08
CA TRP A 462 7.46 3.94 -6.38
C TRP A 462 7.19 3.59 -7.84
N VAL A 463 7.94 4.20 -8.77
CA VAL A 463 7.82 3.92 -10.21
C VAL A 463 8.28 2.49 -10.52
N GLU A 464 9.40 2.06 -9.93
CA GLU A 464 9.93 0.71 -10.08
C GLU A 464 8.95 -0.35 -9.55
N GLU A 465 8.37 -0.13 -8.37
CA GLU A 465 7.37 -1.05 -7.81
C GLU A 465 6.10 -1.11 -8.67
N GLY A 466 5.61 0.04 -9.16
CA GLY A 466 4.48 0.07 -10.08
C GLY A 466 4.76 -0.69 -11.39
N MET A 467 5.98 -0.58 -11.94
CA MET A 467 6.41 -1.34 -13.11
C MET A 467 6.66 -2.83 -12.80
N ARG A 468 7.06 -3.18 -11.57
CA ARG A 468 7.17 -4.58 -11.13
C ARG A 468 5.81 -5.27 -11.05
N LEU A 469 4.79 -4.56 -10.56
CA LEU A 469 3.40 -5.05 -10.53
C LEU A 469 2.72 -4.98 -11.90
N ASN A 470 3.30 -4.29 -12.86
CA ASN A 470 2.80 -4.18 -14.22
C ASN A 470 3.95 -4.38 -15.24
N PRO A 471 4.49 -5.61 -15.40
CA PRO A 471 5.65 -5.90 -16.23
C PRO A 471 5.49 -5.57 -17.72
N PHE A 472 4.25 -5.51 -18.22
CA PHE A 472 3.89 -5.01 -19.55
C PHE A 472 2.99 -3.77 -19.40
N PRO A 473 3.55 -2.64 -18.96
CA PRO A 473 2.76 -1.47 -18.60
C PRO A 473 2.30 -0.70 -19.85
N PRO A 474 1.22 0.09 -19.74
CA PRO A 474 0.86 1.05 -20.78
C PRO A 474 1.99 2.08 -20.98
N HIS A 475 2.15 2.56 -22.22
CA HIS A 475 3.28 3.41 -22.62
C HIS A 475 3.47 4.68 -21.76
N TRP A 476 2.41 5.21 -21.14
CA TRP A 476 2.52 6.40 -20.28
C TRP A 476 3.40 6.18 -19.04
N TYR A 477 3.59 4.93 -18.57
CA TYR A 477 4.54 4.63 -17.48
C TYR A 477 5.96 5.03 -17.88
N HIS A 478 6.33 4.77 -19.14
CA HIS A 478 7.64 5.16 -19.66
C HIS A 478 7.79 6.67 -19.78
N ALA A 479 6.71 7.42 -19.99
CA ALA A 479 6.74 8.88 -19.95
C ALA A 479 7.05 9.39 -18.52
N VAL A 480 6.44 8.78 -17.50
CA VAL A 480 6.72 9.12 -16.10
C VAL A 480 8.16 8.79 -15.74
N LEU A 481 8.61 7.58 -16.05
CA LEU A 481 9.99 7.15 -15.81
C LEU A 481 11.00 8.06 -16.52
N GLY A 482 10.77 8.38 -17.80
CA GLY A 482 11.65 9.26 -18.56
C GLY A 482 11.77 10.66 -17.97
N ASN A 483 10.66 11.23 -17.50
CA ASN A 483 10.68 12.52 -16.80
C ASN A 483 11.45 12.45 -15.48
N LEU A 484 11.25 11.38 -14.69
CA LEU A 484 11.96 11.18 -13.44
C LEU A 484 13.47 11.06 -13.67
N LEU A 485 13.88 10.22 -14.62
CA LEU A 485 15.29 10.02 -14.96
C LEU A 485 15.95 11.30 -15.49
N TYR A 486 15.22 12.15 -16.23
CA TYR A 486 15.70 13.46 -16.63
C TYR A 486 16.01 14.35 -15.42
N PHE A 487 15.14 14.38 -14.41
CA PHE A 487 15.40 15.14 -13.18
C PHE A 487 16.53 14.53 -12.34
N LYS A 488 16.68 13.19 -12.36
CA LYS A 488 17.83 12.49 -11.76
C LYS A 488 19.16 12.84 -12.44
N GLY A 489 19.13 13.18 -13.74
CA GLY A 489 20.31 13.46 -14.56
C GLY A 489 20.74 12.28 -15.44
N ASP A 490 19.99 11.18 -15.44
CA ASP A 490 20.25 9.99 -16.24
C ASP A 490 19.69 10.15 -17.66
N TYR A 491 20.22 11.11 -18.42
CA TYR A 491 19.63 11.60 -19.68
C TYR A 491 19.51 10.52 -20.78
N GLU A 492 20.47 9.60 -20.88
CA GLU A 492 20.39 8.50 -21.86
C GLU A 492 19.27 7.50 -21.53
N GLN A 493 19.08 7.17 -20.25
CA GLN A 493 17.98 6.30 -19.84
C GLN A 493 16.63 7.02 -19.95
N ALA A 494 16.59 8.32 -19.65
CA ALA A 494 15.42 9.16 -19.87
C ALA A 494 15.00 9.16 -21.35
N LEU A 495 15.96 9.33 -22.26
CA LEU A 495 15.76 9.27 -23.70
C LEU A 495 15.21 7.90 -24.15
N ALA A 496 15.81 6.81 -23.67
CA ALA A 496 15.37 5.46 -23.98
C ALA A 496 13.93 5.20 -23.51
N ALA A 497 13.55 5.67 -22.33
CA ALA A 497 12.19 5.55 -21.81
C ALA A 497 11.19 6.38 -22.65
N LEU A 498 11.49 7.65 -22.93
CA LEU A 498 10.60 8.53 -23.70
C LEU A 498 10.38 8.03 -25.15
N ARG A 499 11.39 7.39 -25.76
CA ARG A 499 11.27 6.78 -27.10
C ARG A 499 10.39 5.54 -27.16
N ARG A 500 9.96 4.98 -26.02
CA ARG A 500 8.98 3.87 -26.00
C ARG A 500 7.54 4.33 -26.24
N LEU A 501 7.27 5.64 -26.31
CA LEU A 501 5.96 6.14 -26.66
C LEU A 501 5.77 6.03 -28.18
N PRO A 502 4.69 5.39 -28.68
CA PRO A 502 4.52 5.14 -30.10
C PRO A 502 4.30 6.43 -30.91
N ASN A 503 3.60 7.41 -30.35
CA ASN A 503 3.26 8.68 -31.01
C ASN A 503 3.50 9.87 -30.06
N PRO A 504 4.76 10.27 -29.81
CA PRO A 504 5.04 11.37 -28.91
C PRO A 504 4.49 12.68 -29.50
N GLY A 505 3.67 13.41 -28.74
CA GLY A 505 3.21 14.75 -29.10
C GLY A 505 4.31 15.81 -28.99
N LYS A 506 3.99 17.08 -29.30
CA LYS A 506 4.98 18.17 -29.30
C LYS A 506 5.78 18.25 -27.98
N TYR A 507 5.11 18.22 -26.83
CA TYR A 507 5.78 18.35 -25.54
C TYR A 507 6.62 17.13 -25.13
N THR A 508 6.28 15.93 -25.59
CA THR A 508 7.12 14.74 -25.35
C THR A 508 8.37 14.83 -26.21
N ASN A 509 8.26 15.24 -27.47
CA ASN A 509 9.42 15.44 -28.32
C ASN A 509 10.32 16.58 -27.81
N THR A 510 9.77 17.67 -27.27
CA THR A 510 10.58 18.72 -26.64
C THR A 510 11.38 18.20 -25.45
N ARG A 511 10.82 17.28 -24.64
CA ARG A 511 11.60 16.59 -23.59
C ARG A 511 12.71 15.73 -24.16
N ILE A 512 12.46 15.04 -25.29
CA ILE A 512 13.48 14.24 -26.00
C ILE A 512 14.61 15.15 -26.49
N VAL A 513 14.30 16.33 -27.05
CA VAL A 513 15.30 17.35 -27.42
C VAL A 513 16.14 17.74 -26.20
N ALA A 514 15.49 18.03 -25.06
CA ALA A 514 16.20 18.35 -23.83
C ALA A 514 17.10 17.20 -23.34
N CYS A 515 16.64 15.94 -23.45
CA CYS A 515 17.47 14.77 -23.10
C CYS A 515 18.68 14.65 -24.01
N LEU A 516 18.50 14.77 -25.34
CA LEU A 516 19.58 14.69 -26.32
C LEU A 516 20.65 15.76 -26.08
N SER A 517 20.22 17.01 -25.88
CA SER A 517 21.11 18.14 -25.60
C SER A 517 21.91 17.90 -24.31
N MET A 518 21.23 17.54 -23.22
CA MET A 518 21.89 17.29 -21.92
C MET A 518 22.78 16.03 -21.92
N ALA A 519 22.56 15.09 -22.83
CA ALA A 519 23.43 13.94 -23.07
C ALA A 519 24.62 14.26 -23.99
N GLY A 520 24.79 15.51 -24.44
CA GLY A 520 25.87 15.94 -25.34
C GLY A 520 25.63 15.64 -26.82
N ARG A 521 24.42 15.21 -27.20
CA ARG A 521 24.02 14.86 -28.58
C ARG A 521 23.36 16.04 -29.28
N LEU A 522 24.05 17.20 -29.26
CA LEU A 522 23.50 18.47 -29.72
C LEU A 522 23.03 18.42 -31.19
N GLN A 523 23.77 17.73 -32.06
CA GLN A 523 23.38 17.63 -33.47
C GLN A 523 22.02 16.94 -33.65
N GLU A 524 21.76 15.85 -32.91
CA GLU A 524 20.46 15.17 -32.95
C GLU A 524 19.36 16.02 -32.30
N ALA A 525 19.68 16.73 -31.22
CA ALA A 525 18.76 17.65 -30.57
C ALA A 525 18.30 18.75 -31.53
N THR A 526 19.24 19.37 -32.25
CA THR A 526 18.96 20.43 -33.22
C THR A 526 18.15 19.91 -34.42
N THR A 527 18.49 18.74 -34.96
CA THR A 527 17.71 18.12 -36.06
C THR A 527 16.25 17.88 -35.64
N LEU A 528 16.03 17.33 -34.44
CA LEU A 528 14.67 17.10 -33.93
C LEU A 528 13.94 18.42 -33.63
N ALA A 529 14.63 19.39 -33.04
CA ALA A 529 14.07 20.72 -32.77
C ALA A 529 13.62 21.42 -34.06
N GLN A 530 14.40 21.32 -35.14
CA GLN A 530 14.02 21.86 -36.45
C GLN A 530 12.73 21.20 -36.98
N SER A 531 12.65 19.86 -36.95
CA SER A 531 11.45 19.14 -37.36
C SER A 531 10.22 19.53 -36.54
N LEU A 532 10.38 19.78 -35.23
CA LEU A 532 9.30 20.26 -34.37
C LEU A 532 8.84 21.67 -34.73
N ARG A 533 9.75 22.58 -35.09
CA ARG A 533 9.39 23.94 -35.51
C ARG A 533 8.62 23.96 -36.83
N GLU A 534 9.02 23.11 -37.78
CA GLU A 534 8.31 22.97 -39.06
C GLU A 534 6.88 22.46 -38.85
N LYS A 535 6.69 21.54 -37.90
CA LYS A 535 5.37 20.97 -37.58
C LYS A 535 4.52 21.84 -36.65
N TYR A 536 5.15 22.57 -35.73
CA TYR A 536 4.51 23.40 -34.71
C TYR A 536 5.15 24.79 -34.67
N PRO A 537 4.73 25.71 -35.56
CA PRO A 537 5.35 27.04 -35.68
C PRO A 537 5.31 27.87 -34.38
N ASP A 538 4.31 27.65 -33.54
CA ASP A 538 4.11 28.38 -32.27
C ASP A 538 4.88 27.77 -31.08
N LEU A 539 5.64 26.68 -31.29
CA LEU A 539 6.42 26.04 -30.24
C LEU A 539 7.66 26.86 -29.88
N THR A 540 7.69 27.40 -28.67
CA THR A 540 8.87 28.07 -28.09
C THR A 540 9.31 27.38 -26.79
N ILE A 541 10.51 27.72 -26.30
CA ILE A 541 11.00 27.26 -25.00
C ILE A 541 10.04 27.76 -23.91
N SER A 542 9.64 29.03 -23.94
CA SER A 542 8.72 29.60 -22.97
C SER A 542 7.35 28.91 -22.97
N GLU A 543 6.79 28.61 -24.14
CA GLU A 543 5.53 27.88 -24.27
C GLU A 543 5.63 26.46 -23.68
N PHE A 544 6.72 25.75 -23.95
CA PHE A 544 6.97 24.44 -23.35
C PHE A 544 7.14 24.51 -21.83
N LEU A 545 7.85 25.51 -21.30
CA LEU A 545 8.04 25.65 -19.86
C LEU A 545 6.74 26.00 -19.13
N GLU A 546 5.83 26.72 -19.79
CA GLU A 546 4.53 27.10 -19.23
C GLU A 546 3.50 25.96 -19.29
N ARG A 547 3.38 25.31 -20.46
CA ARG A 547 2.29 24.37 -20.79
C ARG A 547 2.74 22.92 -20.96
N GLY A 548 4.01 22.74 -21.27
CA GLY A 548 4.60 21.44 -21.54
C GLY A 548 5.03 20.69 -20.29
N ILE A 549 5.23 21.36 -19.15
CA ILE A 549 5.67 20.76 -17.89
C ILE A 549 4.79 21.15 -16.69
N VAL A 550 4.73 20.26 -15.70
CA VAL A 550 4.08 20.50 -14.41
C VAL A 550 5.11 20.14 -13.34
N VAL A 551 5.70 21.15 -12.69
CA VAL A 551 6.76 21.01 -11.68
C VAL A 551 6.53 22.02 -10.56
N GLU A 552 7.00 21.70 -9.35
CA GLU A 552 6.81 22.53 -8.15
C GLU A 552 7.88 23.62 -8.04
N THR A 553 9.11 23.33 -8.47
CA THR A 553 10.26 24.20 -8.21
C THR A 553 10.77 24.92 -9.46
N ALA A 554 11.26 26.16 -9.28
CA ALA A 554 11.91 26.92 -10.34
C ALA A 554 13.21 26.25 -10.83
N GLU A 555 13.88 25.47 -9.98
CA GLU A 555 15.08 24.71 -10.34
C GLU A 555 14.78 23.70 -11.45
N GLN A 556 13.67 22.97 -11.34
CA GLN A 556 13.25 22.00 -12.35
C GLN A 556 12.94 22.66 -13.69
N THR A 557 12.25 23.81 -13.65
CA THR A 557 12.00 24.64 -14.85
C THR A 557 13.32 25.10 -15.48
N ALA A 558 14.26 25.59 -14.67
CA ALA A 558 15.59 26.00 -15.14
C ALA A 558 16.40 24.84 -15.74
N LYS A 559 16.24 23.62 -15.20
CA LYS A 559 16.88 22.42 -15.76
C LYS A 559 16.41 22.14 -17.19
N PHE A 560 15.10 22.17 -17.44
CA PHE A 560 14.56 22.03 -18.80
C PHE A 560 15.01 23.16 -19.73
N ARG A 561 14.98 24.42 -19.26
CA ARG A 561 15.47 25.56 -20.03
C ARG A 561 16.92 25.35 -20.49
N ARG A 562 17.82 24.94 -19.58
CA ARG A 562 19.23 24.63 -19.92
C ARG A 562 19.35 23.55 -21.00
N GLY A 563 18.51 22.53 -20.97
CA GLY A 563 18.51 21.48 -22.00
C GLY A 563 17.99 21.93 -23.37
N LEU A 564 17.26 23.04 -23.45
CA LEU A 564 16.65 23.52 -24.70
C LEU A 564 17.38 24.71 -25.32
N VAL A 565 18.02 25.55 -24.50
CA VAL A 565 18.85 26.66 -25.00
C VAL A 565 19.97 26.11 -25.89
N GLY A 566 20.16 26.72 -27.06
CA GLY A 566 21.18 26.32 -28.04
C GLY A 566 20.75 25.19 -28.99
N THR A 567 19.55 24.62 -28.83
CA THR A 567 19.01 23.57 -29.74
C THR A 567 18.34 24.14 -31.00
N GLY A 568 18.20 25.46 -31.10
CA GLY A 568 17.52 26.13 -32.21
C GLY A 568 16.01 26.29 -32.05
N LEU A 569 15.42 25.89 -30.91
CA LEU A 569 14.07 26.32 -30.52
C LEU A 569 14.06 27.83 -30.19
N PRO A 570 13.04 28.59 -30.62
CA PRO A 570 12.88 29.99 -30.21
C PRO A 570 12.64 30.10 -28.71
N GLU A 571 13.07 31.21 -28.10
CA GLU A 571 12.83 31.50 -26.69
C GLU A 571 11.36 31.69 -26.34
#